data_AF-A0A3N5SZX0-F1
#
_entry.id   AF-A0A3N5SZX0-F1
#
_cell.length_a   1.000
_cell.length_b   1.000
_cell.length_c   1.000
_cell.angle_alpha   90.00
_cell.angle_beta   90.00
_cell.angle_gamma   90.00
#
_symmetry.space_group_name_H-M   'P 1'
#
loop_
_entity.id
_entity.type
_entity.pdbx_description
1 polymer ?
#
loop_
_entity_poly.entity_id
_entity_poly.type
_entity_poly.pdbx_seq_one_letter_code
_entity_poly.pdbx_strand_id
1 'polypeptide(L)'
;MIVDWETCIGCGLCQEACPLGAVSLIPERKKASISDICVDCRACTTVCPKGAIQPGPEGREGGIKCVSCPISCYIKGGNTGACQRFVNREGNLVRNIPLQRYEDVREIVGEVHENPIRKPLMTGIGAGTTYPDTKPAPYIVQSRLDGIDVVTVVTEAPLSYSGIKVKIDTDKDVGKEGASVFIGKSKVGHLCTEEYGSKILSLGGVNLLTGKDGLAVARLIVDIANRREVELKVKDGAKLVLQVGKAPLVNGETERRMRVGCGSASMGLFGRFFLDAADEVIILDAHLIGLFTEHVAGKELGARYSGIRLRARKSTPGRYFGEHGPGWGGTPIEDPISIVEGFDPDITKPGMTVLITETTAERAA
;
A
#
# COMPACT_ATOMS: atom_id res chain seq x y z
N MET A 1 35.88 5.92 33.66
CA MET A 1 34.78 5.13 34.27
C MET A 1 35.21 4.61 35.63
N ILE A 2 34.28 4.46 36.59
CA ILE A 2 34.53 3.94 37.94
C ILE A 2 33.63 2.73 38.19
N VAL A 3 34.14 1.75 38.94
CA VAL A 3 33.38 0.57 39.37
C VAL A 3 33.02 0.71 40.84
N ASP A 4 31.73 0.64 41.15
CA ASP A 4 31.25 0.41 42.51
C ASP A 4 31.43 -1.08 42.86
N TRP A 5 32.38 -1.36 43.74
CA TRP A 5 32.71 -2.71 44.13
C TRP A 5 31.69 -3.34 45.09
N GLU A 6 30.87 -2.58 45.78
CA GLU A 6 29.81 -3.15 46.62
C GLU A 6 28.71 -3.72 45.73
N THR A 7 28.34 -2.99 44.69
CA THR A 7 27.30 -3.39 43.73
C THR A 7 27.83 -4.38 42.66
N CYS A 8 29.13 -4.38 42.37
CA CYS A 8 29.72 -5.27 41.38
C CYS A 8 29.69 -6.73 41.85
N ILE A 9 29.07 -7.63 41.09
CA ILE A 9 28.99 -9.06 41.43
C ILE A 9 30.08 -9.92 40.78
N GLY A 10 31.05 -9.31 40.09
CA GLY A 10 32.19 -10.05 39.52
C GLY A 10 31.91 -10.92 38.31
N CYS A 11 30.81 -10.68 37.59
CA CYS A 11 30.35 -11.56 36.51
C CYS A 11 31.19 -11.50 35.22
N GLY A 12 32.12 -10.55 35.07
CA GLY A 12 33.06 -10.49 33.94
C GLY A 12 32.54 -9.88 32.63
N LEU A 13 31.23 -9.72 32.47
CA LEU A 13 30.62 -9.22 31.22
C LEU A 13 31.20 -7.88 30.72
N CYS A 14 31.55 -6.99 31.65
CA CYS A 14 32.15 -5.70 31.32
C CYS A 14 33.60 -5.79 30.82
N GLN A 15 34.38 -6.79 31.29
CA GLN A 15 35.72 -7.09 30.79
C GLN A 15 35.63 -7.54 29.34
N GLU A 16 34.73 -8.48 29.06
CA GLU A 16 34.53 -9.01 27.71
C GLU A 16 34.02 -7.94 26.73
N ALA A 17 33.06 -7.10 27.16
CA ALA A 17 32.47 -6.08 26.30
C ALA A 17 33.37 -4.86 26.01
N CYS A 18 34.55 -4.76 26.64
CA CYS A 18 35.41 -3.60 26.48
C CYS A 18 36.20 -3.68 25.16
N PRO A 19 35.98 -2.79 24.18
CA PRO A 19 36.63 -2.86 22.87
C PRO A 19 38.13 -2.51 22.91
N LEU A 20 38.62 -2.03 24.05
CA LEU A 20 40.03 -1.68 24.28
C LEU A 20 40.72 -2.63 25.25
N GLY A 21 40.00 -3.63 25.80
CA GLY A 21 40.54 -4.46 26.88
C GLY A 21 40.85 -3.68 28.16
N ALA A 22 40.24 -2.49 28.32
CA ALA A 22 40.51 -1.62 29.46
C ALA A 22 39.97 -2.16 30.78
N VAL A 23 39.04 -3.11 30.74
CA VAL A 23 38.37 -3.67 31.92
C VAL A 23 38.87 -5.08 32.18
N SER A 24 39.23 -5.39 33.43
CA SER A 24 39.68 -6.73 33.86
C SER A 24 39.02 -7.13 35.18
N LEU A 25 38.89 -8.43 35.42
CA LEU A 25 38.47 -8.98 36.71
C LEU A 25 39.69 -9.23 37.59
N ILE A 26 39.64 -8.71 38.81
CA ILE A 26 40.60 -9.04 39.86
C ILE A 26 40.21 -10.41 40.43
N PRO A 27 40.99 -11.48 40.19
CA PRO A 27 40.59 -12.85 40.54
C PRO A 27 40.32 -13.06 42.03
N GLU A 28 41.11 -12.43 42.89
CA GLU A 28 41.07 -12.60 44.34
C GLU A 28 39.81 -11.97 44.96
N ARG A 29 39.31 -10.90 44.33
CA ARG A 29 38.17 -10.11 44.84
C ARG A 29 36.88 -10.39 44.08
N LYS A 30 36.98 -11.04 42.91
CA LYS A 30 35.89 -11.18 41.93
C LYS A 30 35.20 -9.83 41.67
N LYS A 31 35.97 -8.79 41.35
CA LYS A 31 35.46 -7.45 41.01
C LYS A 31 36.11 -6.92 39.73
N ALA A 32 35.39 -6.10 38.99
CA ALA A 32 35.93 -5.45 37.81
C ALA A 32 36.83 -4.27 38.19
N SER A 33 37.90 -4.07 37.44
CA SER A 33 38.82 -2.95 37.50
C SER A 33 38.94 -2.32 36.11
N ILE A 34 39.18 -1.03 36.04
CA ILE A 34 39.26 -0.28 34.79
C ILE A 34 40.61 0.44 34.74
N SER A 35 41.40 0.13 33.72
CA SER A 35 42.69 0.76 33.45
C SER A 35 42.55 2.15 32.80
N ASP A 36 43.67 2.84 32.72
CA ASP A 36 43.79 4.21 32.22
C ASP A 36 43.63 4.35 30.70
N ILE A 37 43.74 3.25 29.94
CA ILE A 37 43.42 3.21 28.50
C ILE A 37 41.93 3.32 28.20
N CYS A 38 41.07 3.31 29.23
CA CYS A 38 39.64 3.52 29.09
C CYS A 38 39.33 4.91 28.49
N VAL A 39 38.40 4.94 27.54
CA VAL A 39 38.00 6.17 26.82
C VAL A 39 36.53 6.56 27.03
N ASP A 40 35.90 6.05 28.09
CA ASP A 40 34.52 6.34 28.48
C ASP A 40 33.46 6.08 27.38
N CYS A 41 33.63 5.02 26.58
CA CYS A 41 32.69 4.65 25.51
C CYS A 41 31.35 4.03 25.97
N ARG A 42 31.21 3.77 27.28
CA ARG A 42 30.00 3.22 27.93
C ARG A 42 29.56 1.81 27.49
N ALA A 43 30.33 1.10 26.67
CA ALA A 43 30.05 -0.30 26.34
C ALA A 43 29.87 -1.16 27.61
N CYS A 44 30.76 -0.99 28.59
CA CYS A 44 30.73 -1.71 29.87
C CYS A 44 29.49 -1.40 30.73
N THR A 45 28.92 -0.18 30.63
CA THR A 45 27.74 0.19 31.43
C THR A 45 26.47 -0.39 30.84
N THR A 46 26.37 -0.43 29.51
CA THR A 46 25.23 -1.03 28.80
C THR A 46 25.09 -2.52 29.13
N VAL A 47 26.20 -3.23 29.35
CA VAL A 47 26.18 -4.66 29.68
C VAL A 47 26.16 -4.96 31.18
N CYS A 48 26.28 -3.96 32.06
CA CYS A 48 26.36 -4.22 33.49
C CYS A 48 24.96 -4.42 34.10
N PRO A 49 24.59 -5.63 34.55
CA PRO A 49 23.22 -5.92 35.00
C PRO A 49 22.87 -5.27 36.34
N LYS A 50 23.88 -4.86 37.11
CA LYS A 50 23.72 -4.23 38.41
C LYS A 50 23.95 -2.72 38.38
N GLY A 51 24.27 -2.14 37.22
CA GLY A 51 24.61 -0.72 37.13
C GLY A 51 25.86 -0.34 37.92
N ALA A 52 26.74 -1.31 38.20
CA ALA A 52 27.92 -1.16 39.06
C ALA A 52 29.07 -0.37 38.42
N ILE A 53 28.95 0.02 37.15
CA ILE A 53 29.97 0.83 36.45
C ILE A 53 29.32 2.11 35.99
N GLN A 54 29.95 3.24 36.29
CA GLN A 54 29.42 4.56 35.98
C GLN A 54 30.52 5.51 35.49
N PRO A 55 30.18 6.63 34.82
CA PRO A 55 31.14 7.69 34.52
C PRO A 55 31.74 8.26 35.82
N GLY A 56 33.06 8.35 35.89
CA GLY A 56 33.75 8.96 37.04
C GLY A 56 33.85 10.49 36.92
N PRO A 57 34.05 11.22 38.04
CA PRO A 57 34.27 12.66 38.02
C PRO A 57 35.67 13.03 37.49
N GLU A 58 36.69 12.18 37.70
CA GLU A 58 38.07 12.40 37.26
C GLU A 58 38.44 11.54 36.04
N GLY A 59 39.31 12.06 35.16
CA GLY A 59 39.79 11.36 33.96
C GLY A 59 39.64 12.10 32.63
N ARG A 60 39.22 13.38 32.66
CA ARG A 60 39.14 14.23 31.46
C ARG A 60 40.35 15.15 31.25
N GLU A 61 41.24 15.27 32.23
CA GLU A 61 42.46 16.05 32.08
C GLU A 61 43.41 15.37 31.08
N GLY A 62 43.95 16.15 30.14
CA GLY A 62 44.84 15.66 29.07
C GLY A 62 44.16 14.82 27.98
N GLY A 63 42.82 14.73 27.96
CA GLY A 63 42.05 13.99 26.95
C GLY A 63 41.09 14.86 26.15
N ILE A 64 40.76 14.42 24.94
CA ILE A 64 39.89 15.15 24.00
C ILE A 64 38.63 14.36 23.69
N LYS A 65 37.51 15.06 23.53
CA LYS A 65 36.23 14.46 23.20
C LYS A 65 36.15 14.20 21.70
N CYS A 66 35.94 12.94 21.32
CA CYS A 66 35.77 12.53 19.93
C CYS A 66 34.38 12.87 19.42
N VAL A 67 34.32 13.55 18.28
CA VAL A 67 33.06 13.94 17.62
C VAL A 67 32.71 13.05 16.43
N SER A 68 33.52 12.03 16.13
CA SER A 68 33.40 11.21 14.90
C SER A 68 32.24 10.20 14.90
N CYS A 69 31.52 10.04 16.02
CA CYS A 69 30.33 9.19 16.10
C CYS A 69 29.47 9.56 17.33
N PRO A 70 28.20 9.11 17.41
CA PRO A 70 27.30 9.46 18.52
C PRO A 70 27.80 9.06 19.92
N ILE A 71 28.69 8.06 20.01
CA ILE A 71 29.22 7.57 21.30
C ILE A 71 30.04 8.64 22.04
N SER A 72 30.70 9.55 21.32
CA SER A 72 31.43 10.68 21.89
C SER A 72 32.48 10.33 22.97
N CYS A 73 33.37 9.37 22.67
CA CYS A 73 34.43 8.91 23.59
C CYS A 73 35.37 10.05 24.03
N TYR A 74 35.94 9.98 25.23
CA TYR A 74 37.02 10.86 25.70
C TYR A 74 38.36 10.14 25.60
N ILE A 75 39.27 10.63 24.76
CA ILE A 75 40.51 9.92 24.39
C ILE A 75 41.70 10.69 24.96
N LYS A 76 42.41 10.12 25.93
CA LYS A 76 43.62 10.71 26.52
C LYS A 76 44.80 10.73 25.55
N GLY A 77 45.76 11.64 25.74
CA GLY A 77 46.98 11.71 24.93
C GLY A 77 47.68 10.35 24.82
N GLY A 78 48.02 9.93 23.61
CA GLY A 78 48.62 8.63 23.30
C GLY A 78 47.61 7.47 23.13
N ASN A 79 46.37 7.61 23.62
CA ASN A 79 45.38 6.52 23.59
C ASN A 79 44.52 6.53 22.32
N THR A 80 43.93 5.37 22.04
CA THR A 80 43.05 5.14 20.89
C THR A 80 41.59 5.05 21.34
N GLY A 81 40.67 5.68 20.60
CA GLY A 81 39.24 5.61 20.85
C GLY A 81 38.65 4.21 20.69
N ALA A 82 37.45 3.98 21.22
CA ALA A 82 36.85 2.65 21.30
C ALA A 82 36.61 1.97 19.94
N CYS A 83 36.35 2.74 18.88
CA CYS A 83 36.26 2.21 17.52
C CYS A 83 37.63 1.84 16.92
N GLN A 84 38.72 2.13 17.64
CA GLN A 84 40.12 1.95 17.24
C GLN A 84 40.58 2.78 16.03
N ARG A 85 39.72 3.66 15.50
CA ARG A 85 39.98 4.43 14.27
C ARG A 85 40.74 5.75 14.48
N PHE A 86 40.79 6.25 15.71
CA PHE A 86 41.35 7.56 16.05
C PHE A 86 42.20 7.48 17.29
N VAL A 87 43.40 8.04 17.22
CA VAL A 87 44.33 8.21 18.33
C VAL A 87 44.42 9.69 18.68
N ASN A 88 44.55 10.02 19.97
CA ASN A 88 44.88 11.38 20.37
C ASN A 88 46.41 11.53 20.36
N ARG A 89 46.95 12.34 19.44
CA ARG A 89 48.37 12.73 19.41
C ARG A 89 48.48 14.20 19.75
N GLU A 90 49.11 14.50 20.89
CA GLU A 90 49.39 15.88 21.35
C GLU A 90 48.15 16.79 21.35
N GLY A 91 46.99 16.25 21.75
CA GLY A 91 45.73 17.00 21.82
C GLY A 91 44.91 17.02 20.53
N ASN A 92 45.35 16.31 19.48
CA ASN A 92 44.65 16.23 18.21
C ASN A 92 44.17 14.80 17.92
N LEU A 93 42.91 14.66 17.47
CA LEU A 93 42.40 13.37 16.99
C LEU A 93 42.89 13.10 15.59
N VAL A 94 43.86 12.19 15.49
CA VAL A 94 44.42 11.75 14.24
C VAL A 94 43.85 10.37 13.95
N ARG A 95 43.30 10.18 12.74
CA ARG A 95 42.92 8.85 12.27
C ARG A 95 44.19 7.99 12.17
N ASN A 96 44.22 6.87 12.88
CA ASN A 96 45.36 5.97 12.93
C ASN A 96 45.15 4.68 12.12
N ILE A 97 43.96 4.50 11.54
CA ILE A 97 43.73 3.45 10.55
C ILE A 97 43.49 4.11 9.18
N PRO A 98 44.11 3.62 8.10
CA PRO A 98 43.85 4.15 6.78
C PRO A 98 42.35 4.06 6.44
N LEU A 99 41.85 5.03 5.68
CA LEU A 99 40.58 4.82 4.98
C LEU A 99 40.82 3.72 3.97
N GLN A 100 39.97 2.71 3.95
CA GLN A 100 40.02 1.69 2.90
C GLN A 100 39.58 2.38 1.61
N ARG A 101 40.53 2.64 0.73
CA ARG A 101 40.25 3.06 -0.63
C ARG A 101 39.67 1.88 -1.37
N TYR A 102 39.05 2.18 -2.49
CA TYR A 102 38.53 1.14 -3.34
C TYR A 102 39.61 0.12 -3.70
N GLU A 103 40.83 0.53 -4.05
CA GLU A 103 41.97 -0.33 -4.35
C GLU A 103 42.31 -1.27 -3.19
N ASP A 104 42.23 -0.78 -1.96
CA ASP A 104 42.55 -1.52 -0.75
C ASP A 104 41.52 -2.63 -0.47
N VAL A 105 40.31 -2.47 -1.03
CA VAL A 105 39.28 -3.49 -1.05
C VAL A 105 38.98 -3.94 -2.48
N ARG A 106 39.79 -3.64 -3.51
CA ARG A 106 39.38 -3.84 -4.92
C ARG A 106 39.36 -5.31 -5.28
N GLU A 107 40.26 -6.07 -4.65
CA GLU A 107 40.21 -7.54 -4.66
C GLU A 107 38.97 -8.09 -3.93
N ILE A 108 38.30 -7.27 -3.12
CA ILE A 108 37.08 -7.58 -2.34
C ILE A 108 35.81 -6.97 -2.99
N VAL A 109 35.86 -5.83 -3.70
CA VAL A 109 34.69 -5.08 -4.25
C VAL A 109 34.66 -4.79 -5.78
N GLY A 110 35.77 -4.80 -6.55
CA GLY A 110 35.83 -4.77 -8.05
C GLY A 110 35.32 -3.51 -8.82
N GLU A 111 35.85 -3.17 -10.04
CA GLU A 111 35.87 -1.85 -10.83
C GLU A 111 34.58 -0.92 -10.91
N VAL A 112 34.70 0.44 -11.06
CA VAL A 112 33.59 1.48 -10.94
C VAL A 112 33.45 2.41 -12.17
N HIS A 113 32.22 2.85 -12.60
CA HIS A 113 32.08 3.82 -13.72
C HIS A 113 30.79 4.72 -13.98
N GLU A 114 30.84 5.62 -15.03
CA GLU A 114 29.88 6.68 -15.58
C GLU A 114 28.44 6.33 -16.08
N ASN A 115 27.32 6.75 -15.50
CA ASN A 115 26.42 5.78 -14.88
C ASN A 115 25.11 5.38 -15.65
N PRO A 116 25.12 4.34 -16.50
CA PRO A 116 23.98 3.69 -17.15
C PRO A 116 23.14 2.76 -16.23
N ILE A 117 23.38 2.77 -14.91
CA ILE A 117 22.85 1.79 -13.93
C ILE A 117 21.45 2.19 -13.39
N ARG A 118 20.76 3.17 -13.98
CA ARG A 118 19.43 3.61 -13.50
C ARG A 118 18.29 2.66 -13.84
N LYS A 119 18.44 1.83 -14.86
CA LYS A 119 17.54 0.70 -15.10
C LYS A 119 18.19 -0.54 -14.47
N PRO A 120 17.53 -1.21 -13.53
CA PRO A 120 18.06 -2.47 -13.01
C PRO A 120 18.17 -3.46 -14.17
N LEU A 121 19.26 -4.22 -14.21
CA LEU A 121 19.48 -5.21 -15.26
C LEU A 121 18.35 -6.24 -15.32
N MET A 122 17.75 -6.52 -14.17
CA MET A 122 16.57 -7.34 -14.01
C MET A 122 15.82 -6.97 -12.72
N THR A 123 14.56 -7.37 -12.61
CA THR A 123 13.75 -7.22 -11.39
C THR A 123 13.74 -8.52 -10.55
N GLY A 124 13.71 -8.39 -9.22
CA GLY A 124 13.82 -9.51 -8.27
C GLY A 124 12.54 -10.19 -7.82
N ILE A 125 11.47 -10.14 -8.61
CA ILE A 125 10.19 -10.76 -8.25
C ILE A 125 10.37 -12.30 -8.27
N GLY A 126 10.13 -12.97 -7.13
CA GLY A 126 10.24 -14.42 -7.01
C GLY A 126 11.66 -14.94 -6.82
N ALA A 127 12.59 -14.10 -6.34
CA ALA A 127 13.99 -14.47 -6.21
C ALA A 127 14.27 -15.50 -5.08
N GLY A 128 13.38 -15.67 -4.10
CA GLY A 128 13.49 -16.65 -3.03
C GLY A 128 14.19 -16.15 -1.76
N THR A 129 14.24 -14.82 -1.54
CA THR A 129 14.79 -14.17 -0.32
C THR A 129 13.71 -13.34 0.40
N THR A 130 14.00 -12.78 1.58
CA THR A 130 13.04 -12.13 2.49
C THR A 130 13.59 -10.83 3.08
N TYR A 131 12.83 -10.09 3.90
CA TYR A 131 13.33 -8.90 4.61
C TYR A 131 12.78 -8.82 6.03
N PRO A 132 13.62 -8.54 7.05
CA PRO A 132 15.08 -8.48 6.96
C PRO A 132 15.65 -9.88 6.64
N ASP A 133 16.39 -10.05 5.54
CA ASP A 133 17.03 -11.33 5.26
C ASP A 133 18.34 -11.44 6.02
N THR A 134 18.61 -12.64 6.51
CA THR A 134 19.95 -13.05 6.94
C THR A 134 20.68 -13.82 5.85
N LYS A 135 19.97 -14.21 4.78
CA LYS A 135 20.51 -14.91 3.62
C LYS A 135 20.99 -13.91 2.56
N PRO A 136 22.15 -14.15 1.92
CA PRO A 136 22.61 -13.37 0.79
C PRO A 136 21.62 -13.38 -0.39
N ALA A 137 21.69 -12.36 -1.25
CA ALA A 137 20.90 -12.28 -2.47
C ALA A 137 21.09 -13.53 -3.36
N PRO A 138 20.02 -14.17 -3.87
CA PRO A 138 20.10 -15.41 -4.63
C PRO A 138 20.44 -15.16 -6.11
N TYR A 139 20.24 -13.94 -6.60
CA TYR A 139 20.67 -13.52 -7.93
C TYR A 139 21.51 -12.24 -7.82
N ILE A 140 22.69 -12.30 -8.41
CA ILE A 140 23.58 -11.16 -8.58
C ILE A 140 23.89 -11.14 -10.07
N VAL A 141 23.34 -10.16 -10.79
CA VAL A 141 23.53 -10.07 -12.25
C VAL A 141 24.45 -8.92 -12.59
N GLN A 142 25.33 -9.17 -13.55
CA GLN A 142 26.30 -8.20 -14.01
C GLN A 142 26.09 -7.89 -15.49
N SER A 143 26.32 -6.65 -15.90
CA SER A 143 26.34 -6.22 -17.30
C SER A 143 27.38 -5.13 -17.49
N ARG A 144 27.76 -4.83 -18.73
CA ARG A 144 28.64 -3.70 -19.04
C ARG A 144 27.89 -2.66 -19.86
N LEU A 145 27.75 -1.45 -19.35
CA LEU A 145 27.01 -0.37 -20.01
C LEU A 145 27.94 0.84 -20.14
N ASP A 146 28.06 1.53 -21.28
CA ASP A 146 28.98 2.69 -21.47
C ASP A 146 30.43 2.47 -20.98
N GLY A 147 30.93 1.24 -21.08
CA GLY A 147 32.27 0.85 -20.60
C GLY A 147 32.29 0.32 -19.16
N ILE A 148 31.10 0.09 -18.55
CA ILE A 148 30.88 0.03 -17.09
C ILE A 148 30.30 -1.25 -16.57
N ASP A 149 31.04 -2.02 -15.79
CA ASP A 149 30.57 -3.18 -15.06
C ASP A 149 29.56 -2.75 -13.98
N VAL A 150 28.33 -3.14 -14.23
CA VAL A 150 27.14 -2.89 -13.43
C VAL A 150 26.79 -4.18 -12.73
N VAL A 151 26.85 -4.23 -11.41
CA VAL A 151 26.35 -5.38 -10.63
C VAL A 151 25.04 -5.01 -9.95
N THR A 152 23.96 -5.66 -10.35
CA THR A 152 22.67 -5.58 -9.67
C THR A 152 22.56 -6.75 -8.70
N VAL A 153 22.56 -6.44 -7.40
CA VAL A 153 22.27 -7.40 -6.34
C VAL A 153 20.76 -7.48 -6.18
N VAL A 154 20.20 -8.61 -6.55
CA VAL A 154 18.75 -8.82 -6.57
C VAL A 154 18.36 -9.54 -5.29
N THR A 155 18.10 -8.78 -4.24
CA THR A 155 17.40 -9.29 -3.06
C THR A 155 15.91 -9.20 -3.28
N GLU A 156 15.16 -10.21 -2.88
CA GLU A 156 13.72 -10.09 -2.77
C GLU A 156 13.41 -9.22 -1.55
N ALA A 157 12.96 -8.00 -1.82
CA ALA A 157 12.17 -7.30 -0.83
C ALA A 157 10.81 -8.02 -0.81
N PRO A 158 10.38 -8.61 0.32
CA PRO A 158 9.03 -9.07 0.44
C PRO A 158 8.17 -7.84 0.19
N LEU A 159 7.37 -7.91 -0.88
CA LEU A 159 6.25 -7.02 -1.02
C LEU A 159 5.28 -7.39 0.10
N SER A 160 5.50 -6.81 1.28
CA SER A 160 4.68 -7.00 2.46
C SER A 160 3.37 -6.24 2.27
N TYR A 161 2.60 -6.68 1.28
CA TYR A 161 1.23 -6.28 1.13
C TYR A 161 0.45 -7.04 2.19
N SER A 162 0.10 -6.32 3.25
CA SER A 162 -0.81 -6.89 4.22
C SER A 162 -2.20 -7.13 3.63
N GLY A 163 -2.53 -6.51 2.49
CA GLY A 163 -3.78 -6.70 1.77
C GLY A 163 -3.71 -6.21 0.32
N ILE A 164 -4.78 -6.46 -0.43
CA ILE A 164 -4.96 -6.05 -1.82
C ILE A 164 -6.35 -5.40 -1.97
N LYS A 165 -6.42 -4.32 -2.76
CA LYS A 165 -7.70 -3.76 -3.22
C LYS A 165 -8.04 -4.34 -4.58
N VAL A 166 -9.23 -4.90 -4.71
CA VAL A 166 -9.74 -5.45 -5.97
C VAL A 166 -10.89 -4.58 -6.43
N LYS A 167 -10.70 -3.91 -7.57
CA LYS A 167 -11.78 -3.25 -8.30
C LYS A 167 -12.52 -4.31 -9.11
N ILE A 168 -13.83 -4.39 -8.94
CA ILE A 168 -14.72 -5.26 -9.69
C ILE A 168 -15.50 -4.35 -10.64
N ASP A 169 -15.27 -4.54 -11.94
CA ASP A 169 -16.02 -3.86 -12.99
C ASP A 169 -17.34 -4.61 -13.18
N THR A 170 -18.36 -4.19 -12.43
CA THR A 170 -19.74 -4.73 -12.49
C THR A 170 -20.75 -3.66 -12.04
N ASP A 171 -21.87 -3.57 -12.75
CA ASP A 171 -23.04 -2.78 -12.37
C ASP A 171 -24.04 -3.58 -11.52
N LYS A 172 -23.93 -4.92 -11.53
CA LYS A 172 -24.70 -5.79 -10.62
C LYS A 172 -24.46 -5.42 -9.17
N ASP A 173 -25.52 -5.60 -8.36
CA ASP A 173 -25.41 -5.46 -6.92
C ASP A 173 -24.52 -6.59 -6.34
N VAL A 174 -23.57 -6.17 -5.50
CA VAL A 174 -22.61 -7.06 -4.84
C VAL A 174 -22.92 -7.19 -3.34
N GLY A 175 -23.61 -6.21 -2.76
CA GLY A 175 -23.91 -6.12 -1.33
C GLY A 175 -23.63 -4.73 -0.77
N LYS A 176 -23.85 -4.58 0.54
CA LYS A 176 -23.72 -3.29 1.23
C LYS A 176 -22.27 -2.95 1.56
N GLU A 177 -21.94 -1.66 1.53
CA GLU A 177 -20.65 -1.16 2.00
C GLU A 177 -20.36 -1.63 3.44
N GLY A 178 -19.12 -2.07 3.68
CA GLY A 178 -18.69 -2.66 4.95
C GLY A 178 -19.07 -4.14 5.14
N ALA A 179 -19.86 -4.73 4.25
CA ALA A 179 -20.20 -6.15 4.31
C ALA A 179 -18.93 -7.01 4.29
N SER A 180 -18.85 -8.01 5.18
CA SER A 180 -17.69 -8.89 5.27
C SER A 180 -17.61 -9.80 4.05
N VAL A 181 -16.39 -10.05 3.58
CA VAL A 181 -16.11 -10.94 2.44
C VAL A 181 -15.44 -12.21 2.97
N PHE A 182 -15.85 -13.36 2.43
CA PHE A 182 -15.44 -14.67 2.88
C PHE A 182 -14.87 -15.53 1.75
N ILE A 183 -13.88 -16.36 2.08
CA ILE A 183 -13.52 -17.56 1.31
C ILE A 183 -13.88 -18.78 2.15
N GLY A 184 -14.83 -19.59 1.68
CA GLY A 184 -15.44 -20.63 2.51
C GLY A 184 -16.03 -20.05 3.80
N LYS A 185 -15.47 -20.40 4.96
CA LYS A 185 -15.90 -19.91 6.29
C LYS A 185 -15.01 -18.79 6.85
N SER A 186 -13.89 -18.49 6.21
CA SER A 186 -12.88 -17.55 6.70
C SER A 186 -13.16 -16.14 6.22
N LYS A 187 -13.19 -15.16 7.15
CA LYS A 187 -13.34 -13.75 6.80
C LYS A 187 -12.03 -13.23 6.24
N VAL A 188 -12.07 -12.72 5.01
CA VAL A 188 -10.87 -12.30 4.27
C VAL A 188 -10.84 -10.82 3.92
N GLY A 189 -11.91 -10.08 4.19
CA GLY A 189 -11.97 -8.66 3.91
C GLY A 189 -13.37 -8.08 4.07
N HIS A 190 -13.61 -6.99 3.35
CA HIS A 190 -14.92 -6.35 3.28
C HIS A 190 -15.13 -5.64 1.94
N LEU A 191 -16.39 -5.41 1.58
CA LEU A 191 -16.77 -4.49 0.52
C LEU A 191 -16.48 -3.05 0.98
N CYS A 192 -15.70 -2.33 0.20
CA CYS A 192 -15.34 -0.93 0.43
C CYS A 192 -16.36 0.00 -0.25
N THR A 193 -16.17 1.30 -0.06
CA THR A 193 -16.97 2.34 -0.73
C THR A 193 -16.93 2.15 -2.24
N GLU A 194 -18.10 2.25 -2.87
CA GLU A 194 -18.23 2.19 -4.33
C GLU A 194 -17.67 3.48 -4.95
N GLU A 195 -16.85 3.33 -5.99
CA GLU A 195 -16.26 4.45 -6.72
C GLU A 195 -16.80 4.45 -8.15
N TYR A 196 -17.75 5.37 -8.44
CA TYR A 196 -18.32 5.57 -9.78
C TYR A 196 -18.79 4.26 -10.46
N GLY A 197 -19.61 3.45 -9.78
CA GLY A 197 -20.06 2.15 -10.32
C GLY A 197 -19.17 0.96 -10.02
N SER A 198 -17.90 1.22 -9.73
CA SER A 198 -16.95 0.15 -9.47
C SER A 198 -17.10 -0.35 -8.04
N LYS A 199 -17.38 -1.64 -7.89
CA LYS A 199 -17.43 -2.29 -6.57
C LYS A 199 -16.01 -2.62 -6.14
N ILE A 200 -15.59 -2.14 -4.98
CA ILE A 200 -14.21 -2.33 -4.50
C ILE A 200 -14.19 -3.29 -3.32
N LEU A 201 -13.38 -4.33 -3.37
CA LEU A 201 -13.08 -5.17 -2.21
C LEU A 201 -11.76 -4.73 -1.58
N SER A 202 -11.76 -4.60 -0.26
CA SER A 202 -10.54 -4.50 0.53
C SER A 202 -10.28 -5.86 1.18
N LEU A 203 -9.31 -6.60 0.64
CA LEU A 203 -8.99 -7.97 1.03
C LEU A 203 -7.66 -8.01 1.79
N GLY A 204 -7.62 -8.72 2.90
CA GLY A 204 -6.50 -8.72 3.83
C GLY A 204 -6.51 -7.56 4.83
N GLY A 205 -5.31 -7.16 5.23
CA GLY A 205 -4.99 -6.24 6.31
C GLY A 205 -4.21 -6.95 7.42
N VAL A 206 -3.32 -6.22 8.11
CA VAL A 206 -2.46 -6.76 9.19
C VAL A 206 -3.29 -7.54 10.21
N ASN A 207 -4.43 -6.99 10.63
CA ASN A 207 -5.30 -7.60 11.63
C ASN A 207 -5.91 -8.94 11.18
N LEU A 208 -6.22 -9.09 9.88
CA LEU A 208 -6.73 -10.35 9.35
C LEU A 208 -5.60 -11.37 9.16
N LEU A 209 -4.42 -10.92 8.73
CA LEU A 209 -3.24 -11.75 8.56
C LEU A 209 -2.70 -12.31 9.88
N THR A 210 -2.72 -11.53 10.96
CA THR A 210 -2.31 -11.99 12.29
C THR A 210 -3.43 -12.69 13.07
N GLY A 211 -4.62 -12.79 12.48
CA GLY A 211 -5.78 -13.44 13.08
C GLY A 211 -5.83 -14.95 12.84
N LYS A 212 -6.87 -15.59 13.38
CA LYS A 212 -7.10 -17.05 13.28
C LYS A 212 -7.15 -17.59 11.84
N ASP A 213 -7.59 -16.76 10.88
CA ASP A 213 -7.77 -17.10 9.48
C ASP A 213 -6.59 -16.62 8.59
N GLY A 214 -5.47 -16.19 9.21
CA GLY A 214 -4.38 -15.49 8.53
C GLY A 214 -3.79 -16.23 7.32
N LEU A 215 -3.68 -17.56 7.37
CA LEU A 215 -3.16 -18.34 6.24
C LEU A 215 -4.11 -18.34 5.03
N ALA A 216 -5.44 -18.39 5.26
CA ALA A 216 -6.43 -18.31 4.20
C ALA A 216 -6.42 -16.92 3.54
N VAL A 217 -6.23 -15.87 4.36
CA VAL A 217 -6.07 -14.48 3.90
C VAL A 217 -4.80 -14.33 3.04
N ALA A 218 -3.66 -14.81 3.52
CA ALA A 218 -2.40 -14.77 2.79
C ALA A 218 -2.49 -15.52 1.45
N ARG A 219 -3.08 -16.72 1.46
CA ARG A 219 -3.30 -17.50 0.24
C ARG A 219 -4.19 -16.78 -0.76
N LEU A 220 -5.28 -16.15 -0.31
CA LEU A 220 -6.15 -15.36 -1.19
C LEU A 220 -5.38 -14.21 -1.86
N ILE A 221 -4.59 -13.44 -1.09
CA ILE A 221 -3.79 -12.34 -1.63
C ILE A 221 -2.82 -12.86 -2.70
N VAL A 222 -2.13 -13.98 -2.41
CA VAL A 222 -1.19 -14.62 -3.35
C VAL A 222 -1.90 -15.13 -4.60
N ASP A 223 -3.07 -15.76 -4.46
CA ASP A 223 -3.84 -16.29 -5.59
C ASP A 223 -4.31 -15.14 -6.52
N ILE A 224 -4.82 -14.04 -5.96
CA ILE A 224 -5.22 -12.85 -6.74
C ILE A 224 -4.00 -12.22 -7.42
N ALA A 225 -2.89 -12.02 -6.69
CA ALA A 225 -1.66 -11.42 -7.24
C ALA A 225 -1.08 -12.26 -8.39
N ASN A 226 -1.19 -13.60 -8.31
CA ASN A 226 -0.82 -14.53 -9.37
C ASN A 226 -1.92 -14.70 -10.44
N ARG A 227 -2.95 -13.86 -10.44
CA ARG A 227 -4.08 -13.89 -11.39
C ARG A 227 -4.77 -15.24 -11.47
N ARG A 228 -4.80 -15.99 -10.36
CA ARG A 228 -5.62 -17.20 -10.24
C ARG A 228 -7.06 -16.79 -10.00
N GLU A 229 -7.96 -17.67 -10.43
CA GLU A 229 -9.38 -17.52 -10.14
C GLU A 229 -9.65 -17.77 -8.67
N VAL A 230 -10.48 -16.94 -8.05
CA VAL A 230 -10.87 -17.05 -6.65
C VAL A 230 -12.39 -16.92 -6.50
N GLU A 231 -12.97 -17.78 -5.66
CA GLU A 231 -14.38 -17.68 -5.28
C GLU A 231 -14.52 -16.96 -3.94
N LEU A 232 -15.36 -15.93 -3.92
CA LEU A 232 -15.63 -15.13 -2.72
C LEU A 232 -17.14 -15.06 -2.46
N LYS A 233 -17.52 -14.93 -1.20
CA LYS A 233 -18.91 -14.68 -0.79
C LYS A 233 -18.97 -13.40 0.03
N VAL A 234 -19.78 -12.45 -0.42
CA VAL A 234 -20.13 -11.27 0.36
C VAL A 234 -21.24 -11.65 1.34
N LYS A 235 -21.11 -11.24 2.61
CA LYS A 235 -22.12 -11.47 3.63
C LYS A 235 -23.43 -10.82 3.21
N ASP A 236 -24.51 -11.60 3.19
CA ASP A 236 -25.85 -11.15 2.78
C ASP A 236 -25.87 -10.51 1.37
N GLY A 237 -24.87 -10.82 0.53
CA GLY A 237 -24.68 -10.25 -0.80
C GLY A 237 -24.30 -11.29 -1.84
N ALA A 238 -23.59 -10.88 -2.89
CA ALA A 238 -23.30 -11.72 -4.04
C ALA A 238 -22.27 -12.84 -3.77
N LYS A 239 -22.37 -13.93 -4.54
CA LYS A 239 -21.26 -14.86 -4.78
C LYS A 239 -20.45 -14.35 -5.95
N LEU A 240 -19.13 -14.27 -5.80
CA LEU A 240 -18.21 -13.71 -6.77
C LEU A 240 -17.23 -14.78 -7.23
N VAL A 241 -16.97 -14.86 -8.53
CA VAL A 241 -15.78 -15.54 -9.08
C VAL A 241 -14.95 -14.48 -9.79
N LEU A 242 -13.74 -14.25 -9.31
CA LEU A 242 -12.88 -13.16 -9.74
C LEU A 242 -11.55 -13.70 -10.27
N GLN A 243 -11.06 -13.12 -11.36
CA GLN A 243 -9.72 -13.35 -11.87
C GLN A 243 -9.16 -12.05 -12.46
N VAL A 244 -7.98 -11.63 -12.04
CA VAL A 244 -7.35 -10.39 -12.54
C VAL A 244 -7.17 -10.45 -14.05
N GLY A 245 -7.75 -9.47 -14.75
CA GLY A 245 -7.72 -9.37 -16.20
C GLY A 245 -8.84 -10.12 -16.93
N LYS A 246 -9.79 -10.74 -16.21
CA LYS A 246 -11.02 -11.30 -16.78
C LYS A 246 -12.26 -10.62 -16.20
N ALA A 247 -13.34 -10.65 -16.97
CA ALA A 247 -14.64 -10.16 -16.51
C ALA A 247 -15.11 -10.97 -15.28
N PRO A 248 -15.65 -10.33 -14.24
CA PRO A 248 -16.10 -11.01 -13.03
C PRO A 248 -17.38 -11.82 -13.30
N LEU A 249 -17.57 -12.90 -12.55
CA LEU A 249 -18.86 -13.58 -12.43
C LEU A 249 -19.50 -13.16 -11.11
N VAL A 250 -20.68 -12.56 -11.19
CA VAL A 250 -21.48 -12.17 -10.03
C VAL A 250 -22.75 -13.02 -10.04
N ASN A 251 -22.93 -13.83 -9.01
CA ASN A 251 -23.99 -14.85 -8.91
C ASN A 251 -24.05 -15.80 -10.12
N GLY A 252 -22.91 -16.08 -10.75
CA GLY A 252 -22.80 -16.96 -11.92
C GLY A 252 -23.00 -16.26 -13.26
N GLU A 253 -23.22 -14.95 -13.28
CA GLU A 253 -23.46 -14.18 -14.49
C GLU A 253 -22.30 -13.20 -14.75
N THR A 254 -21.90 -13.08 -16.02
CA THR A 254 -20.94 -12.06 -16.48
C THR A 254 -21.70 -10.93 -17.16
N GLU A 255 -21.36 -9.69 -16.85
CA GLU A 255 -21.88 -8.53 -17.58
C GLU A 255 -21.12 -8.33 -18.89
N ARG A 256 -21.88 -8.03 -19.96
CA ARG A 256 -21.31 -7.76 -21.29
C ARG A 256 -21.01 -6.29 -21.49
N ARG A 257 -21.83 -5.42 -20.89
CA ARG A 257 -21.69 -3.97 -20.96
C ARG A 257 -21.66 -3.38 -19.56
N MET A 258 -20.92 -2.30 -19.44
CA MET A 258 -20.81 -1.49 -18.25
C MET A 258 -21.39 -0.11 -18.55
N ARG A 259 -22.03 0.49 -17.55
CA ARG A 259 -22.52 1.86 -17.64
C ARG A 259 -21.34 2.82 -17.75
N VAL A 260 -21.51 3.82 -18.59
CA VAL A 260 -20.53 4.92 -18.76
C VAL A 260 -20.77 6.02 -17.72
N GLY A 261 -21.95 6.03 -17.10
CA GLY A 261 -22.35 6.94 -16.04
C GLY A 261 -23.82 6.71 -15.66
N CYS A 262 -24.37 7.56 -14.79
CA CYS A 262 -25.80 7.54 -14.48
C CYS A 262 -26.64 8.11 -15.64
N GLY A 263 -27.97 8.03 -15.54
CA GLY A 263 -28.86 8.53 -16.60
C GLY A 263 -28.64 10.00 -16.97
N SER A 264 -28.30 10.85 -15.99
CA SER A 264 -27.92 12.26 -16.25
C SER A 264 -26.62 12.40 -17.05
N ALA A 265 -25.61 11.57 -16.78
CA ALA A 265 -24.36 11.58 -17.54
C ALA A 265 -24.61 11.13 -18.99
N SER A 266 -25.46 10.12 -19.19
CA SER A 266 -25.85 9.66 -20.52
C SER A 266 -26.47 10.79 -21.36
N MET A 267 -27.28 11.67 -20.76
CA MET A 267 -27.86 12.81 -21.48
C MET A 267 -26.81 13.76 -22.06
N GLY A 268 -25.71 13.99 -21.31
CA GLY A 268 -24.60 14.81 -21.80
C GLY A 268 -23.75 14.10 -22.84
N LEU A 269 -23.44 12.82 -22.61
CA LEU A 269 -22.55 12.04 -23.47
C LEU A 269 -23.18 11.69 -24.82
N PHE A 270 -24.48 11.40 -24.84
CA PHE A 270 -25.17 10.87 -26.01
C PHE A 270 -26.30 11.78 -26.51
N GLY A 271 -26.43 12.99 -25.97
CA GLY A 271 -27.57 13.86 -26.23
C GLY A 271 -27.88 14.10 -27.71
N ARG A 272 -26.86 14.18 -28.57
CA ARG A 272 -27.10 14.34 -30.02
C ARG A 272 -27.81 13.13 -30.63
N PHE A 273 -27.45 11.92 -30.22
CA PHE A 273 -28.11 10.70 -30.67
C PHE A 273 -29.52 10.59 -30.10
N PHE A 274 -29.75 11.04 -28.86
CA PHE A 274 -31.08 11.05 -28.25
C PHE A 274 -32.04 12.00 -28.96
N LEU A 275 -31.55 13.18 -29.37
CA LEU A 275 -32.33 14.14 -30.13
C LEU A 275 -32.82 13.57 -31.47
N ASP A 276 -32.00 12.72 -32.11
CA ASP A 276 -32.32 12.09 -33.39
C ASP A 276 -33.17 10.80 -33.21
N ALA A 277 -33.17 10.19 -32.02
CA ALA A 277 -33.77 8.89 -31.78
C ALA A 277 -35.27 8.93 -31.46
N ALA A 278 -35.73 9.91 -30.69
CA ALA A 278 -37.12 10.05 -30.28
C ALA A 278 -37.43 11.49 -29.84
N ASP A 279 -38.71 11.85 -29.80
CA ASP A 279 -39.14 13.16 -29.28
C ASP A 279 -38.84 13.33 -27.77
N GLU A 280 -38.82 12.23 -27.02
CA GLU A 280 -38.32 12.17 -25.64
C GLU A 280 -37.48 10.91 -25.41
N VAL A 281 -36.43 11.02 -24.59
CA VAL A 281 -35.63 9.89 -24.15
C VAL A 281 -35.57 9.84 -22.63
N ILE A 282 -35.93 8.70 -22.06
CA ILE A 282 -35.83 8.41 -20.62
C ILE A 282 -34.73 7.38 -20.42
N ILE A 283 -33.74 7.72 -19.59
CA ILE A 283 -32.67 6.79 -19.19
C ILE A 283 -32.89 6.35 -17.76
N LEU A 284 -33.24 5.08 -17.58
CA LEU A 284 -33.39 4.44 -16.28
C LEU A 284 -32.01 4.13 -15.68
N ASP A 285 -31.81 4.52 -14.42
CA ASP A 285 -30.62 4.22 -13.63
C ASP A 285 -30.95 4.31 -12.13
N ALA A 286 -30.42 3.38 -11.34
CA ALA A 286 -30.66 3.29 -9.90
C ALA A 286 -30.23 4.54 -9.11
N HIS A 287 -29.22 5.29 -9.58
CA HIS A 287 -28.75 6.49 -8.91
C HIS A 287 -29.52 7.71 -9.39
N LEU A 288 -29.53 7.93 -10.71
CA LEU A 288 -30.18 9.09 -11.33
C LEU A 288 -30.81 8.74 -12.67
N ILE A 289 -32.14 8.71 -12.70
CA ILE A 289 -32.94 8.64 -13.91
C ILE A 289 -32.86 9.98 -14.65
N GLY A 290 -32.68 9.93 -15.95
CA GLY A 290 -32.65 11.11 -16.82
C GLY A 290 -33.92 11.24 -17.66
N LEU A 291 -34.42 12.48 -17.81
CA LEU A 291 -35.46 12.87 -18.77
C LEU A 291 -34.86 13.90 -19.73
N PHE A 292 -34.63 13.50 -20.99
CA PHE A 292 -33.73 14.20 -21.91
C PHE A 292 -34.18 15.62 -22.22
N THR A 293 -35.44 15.82 -22.61
CA THR A 293 -35.91 17.16 -23.06
C THR A 293 -36.00 18.18 -21.92
N GLU A 294 -36.12 17.72 -20.67
CA GLU A 294 -36.09 18.60 -19.50
C GLU A 294 -34.67 18.87 -19.01
N HIS A 295 -33.74 17.95 -19.28
CA HIS A 295 -32.35 18.02 -18.89
C HIS A 295 -31.62 19.16 -19.60
N VAL A 296 -30.65 19.79 -18.93
CA VAL A 296 -29.87 20.91 -19.50
C VAL A 296 -29.19 20.52 -20.82
N ALA A 297 -28.66 19.29 -20.92
CA ALA A 297 -28.05 18.80 -22.15
C ALA A 297 -29.03 18.77 -23.34
N GLY A 298 -30.28 18.38 -23.12
CA GLY A 298 -31.30 18.42 -24.17
C GLY A 298 -31.62 19.85 -24.58
N LYS A 299 -31.79 20.75 -23.60
CA LYS A 299 -32.08 22.17 -23.85
C LYS A 299 -30.98 22.87 -24.66
N GLU A 300 -29.71 22.66 -24.32
CA GLU A 300 -28.57 23.20 -25.05
C GLU A 300 -28.48 22.67 -26.49
N LEU A 301 -28.99 21.46 -26.73
CA LEU A 301 -29.10 20.86 -28.06
C LEU A 301 -30.38 21.29 -28.82
N GLY A 302 -31.22 22.13 -28.22
CA GLY A 302 -32.46 22.64 -28.83
C GLY A 302 -33.68 21.75 -28.63
N ALA A 303 -33.61 20.72 -27.79
CA ALA A 303 -34.78 19.90 -27.45
C ALA A 303 -35.82 20.76 -26.73
N ARG A 304 -37.10 20.57 -27.08
CA ARG A 304 -38.22 21.22 -26.39
C ARG A 304 -38.80 20.24 -25.39
N TYR A 305 -39.10 20.73 -24.19
CA TYR A 305 -39.68 19.91 -23.14
C TYR A 305 -40.94 19.18 -23.64
N SER A 306 -40.96 17.86 -23.47
CA SER A 306 -41.98 16.96 -23.99
C SER A 306 -43.32 17.05 -23.23
N GLY A 307 -43.30 17.56 -22.01
CA GLY A 307 -44.46 17.55 -21.10
C GLY A 307 -44.58 16.28 -20.26
N ILE A 308 -43.72 15.27 -20.46
CA ILE A 308 -43.74 14.00 -19.72
C ILE A 308 -43.33 14.20 -18.26
N ARG A 309 -44.07 13.56 -17.34
CA ARG A 309 -43.82 13.55 -15.90
C ARG A 309 -43.47 12.13 -15.45
N LEU A 310 -42.42 12.00 -14.66
CA LEU A 310 -41.93 10.71 -14.17
C LEU A 310 -42.40 10.43 -12.74
N ARG A 311 -42.74 9.17 -12.46
CA ARG A 311 -43.02 8.62 -11.13
C ARG A 311 -41.71 8.41 -10.36
N ALA A 312 -40.98 9.48 -10.13
CA ALA A 312 -39.72 9.48 -9.39
C ALA A 312 -39.51 10.82 -8.69
N ARG A 313 -38.76 10.84 -7.60
CA ARG A 313 -38.46 12.07 -6.88
C ARG A 313 -37.50 12.93 -7.70
N LYS A 314 -37.97 14.10 -8.14
CA LYS A 314 -37.14 15.05 -8.88
C LYS A 314 -36.00 15.61 -8.02
N SER A 315 -34.80 15.64 -8.59
CA SER A 315 -33.60 16.26 -8.02
C SER A 315 -33.40 17.66 -8.59
N THR A 316 -33.24 17.74 -9.91
CA THR A 316 -33.08 18.97 -10.70
C THR A 316 -33.79 18.76 -12.06
N PRO A 317 -34.01 19.79 -12.89
CA PRO A 317 -34.67 19.61 -14.19
C PRO A 317 -34.02 18.50 -15.02
N GLY A 318 -34.82 17.51 -15.42
CA GLY A 318 -34.39 16.33 -16.16
C GLY A 318 -33.60 15.28 -15.36
N ARG A 319 -33.49 15.43 -14.04
CA ARG A 319 -32.77 14.50 -13.15
C ARG A 319 -33.66 14.06 -11.99
N TYR A 320 -33.83 12.75 -11.86
CA TYR A 320 -34.70 12.15 -10.85
C TYR A 320 -33.94 11.09 -10.08
N PHE A 321 -34.15 10.99 -8.77
CA PHE A 321 -33.55 9.94 -7.96
C PHE A 321 -34.17 8.60 -8.33
N GLY A 322 -33.30 7.62 -8.60
CA GLY A 322 -33.70 6.23 -8.74
C GLY A 322 -33.76 5.50 -7.40
N GLU A 323 -34.20 4.26 -7.47
CA GLU A 323 -34.10 3.28 -6.37
C GLU A 323 -33.36 2.05 -6.91
N HIS A 324 -32.70 1.28 -6.06
CA HIS A 324 -32.04 0.04 -6.48
C HIS A 324 -33.03 -1.13 -6.55
N GLY A 325 -32.96 -1.92 -7.61
CA GLY A 325 -33.78 -3.12 -7.82
C GLY A 325 -33.31 -3.97 -9.01
N PRO A 326 -34.00 -5.10 -9.29
CA PRO A 326 -33.56 -6.08 -10.28
C PRO A 326 -33.95 -5.76 -11.75
N GLY A 327 -34.68 -4.69 -11.98
CA GLY A 327 -35.22 -4.27 -13.28
C GLY A 327 -34.25 -3.43 -14.14
N TRP A 328 -34.81 -2.50 -14.92
CA TRP A 328 -34.09 -1.68 -15.90
C TRP A 328 -33.15 -0.68 -15.24
N GLY A 329 -31.91 -0.57 -15.70
CA GLY A 329 -30.89 0.33 -15.15
C GLY A 329 -30.54 0.05 -13.69
N GLY A 330 -30.79 -1.17 -13.20
CA GLY A 330 -30.66 -1.52 -11.78
C GLY A 330 -31.75 -0.91 -10.90
N THR A 331 -32.89 -0.52 -11.46
CA THR A 331 -34.07 -0.03 -10.72
C THR A 331 -35.07 -1.14 -10.43
N PRO A 332 -36.10 -0.96 -9.58
CA PRO A 332 -37.20 -1.92 -9.43
C PRO A 332 -38.14 -2.01 -10.66
N ILE A 333 -37.90 -1.26 -11.72
CA ILE A 333 -38.82 -1.10 -12.86
C ILE A 333 -38.62 -2.25 -13.84
N GLU A 334 -39.59 -3.16 -13.93
CA GLU A 334 -39.60 -4.24 -14.92
C GLU A 334 -40.27 -3.82 -16.24
N ASP A 335 -41.42 -3.14 -16.12
CA ASP A 335 -42.14 -2.53 -17.24
C ASP A 335 -41.74 -1.07 -17.39
N PRO A 336 -40.98 -0.69 -18.44
CA PRO A 336 -40.42 0.65 -18.58
C PRO A 336 -41.49 1.74 -18.60
N ILE A 337 -42.70 1.49 -19.11
CA ILE A 337 -43.76 2.52 -19.17
C ILE A 337 -44.24 2.95 -17.78
N SER A 338 -44.07 2.10 -16.77
CA SER A 338 -44.51 2.38 -15.39
C SER A 338 -43.80 3.58 -14.75
N ILE A 339 -42.65 3.99 -15.30
CA ILE A 339 -41.95 5.21 -14.86
C ILE A 339 -42.70 6.48 -15.26
N VAL A 340 -43.58 6.43 -16.25
CA VAL A 340 -44.35 7.60 -16.70
C VAL A 340 -45.56 7.77 -15.79
N GLU A 341 -45.58 8.86 -15.03
CA GLU A 341 -46.74 9.22 -14.19
C GLU A 341 -47.87 9.79 -15.05
N GLY A 342 -47.51 10.55 -16.08
CA GLY A 342 -48.45 11.19 -16.99
C GLY A 342 -47.74 12.22 -17.86
N PHE A 343 -48.52 13.07 -18.50
CA PHE A 343 -48.01 14.11 -19.37
C PHE A 343 -48.88 15.37 -19.30
N ASP A 344 -48.31 16.49 -19.74
CA ASP A 344 -49.01 17.76 -19.83
C ASP A 344 -49.74 17.88 -21.18
N PRO A 345 -51.09 17.91 -21.22
CA PRO A 345 -51.85 17.88 -22.46
C PRO A 345 -51.68 19.14 -23.32
N ASP A 346 -51.24 20.27 -22.72
CA ASP A 346 -51.03 21.52 -23.45
C ASP A 346 -49.65 21.57 -24.14
N ILE A 347 -48.73 20.70 -23.73
CA ILE A 347 -47.35 20.64 -24.24
C ILE A 347 -47.15 19.40 -25.12
N THR A 348 -47.70 18.27 -24.69
CA THR A 348 -47.45 16.96 -25.29
C THR A 348 -48.24 16.80 -26.59
N LYS A 349 -47.57 16.40 -27.67
CA LYS A 349 -48.20 16.26 -28.98
C LYS A 349 -48.74 14.84 -29.22
N PRO A 350 -49.92 14.67 -29.81
CA PRO A 350 -50.37 13.36 -30.30
C PRO A 350 -49.36 12.76 -31.29
N GLY A 351 -49.07 11.47 -31.14
CA GLY A 351 -48.11 10.73 -31.99
C GLY A 351 -46.64 10.90 -31.62
N MET A 352 -46.33 11.59 -30.53
CA MET A 352 -44.97 11.73 -30.00
C MET A 352 -44.35 10.37 -29.67
N THR A 353 -43.08 10.20 -30.03
CA THR A 353 -42.29 9.01 -29.76
C THR A 353 -41.49 9.16 -28.46
N VAL A 354 -41.44 8.11 -27.65
CA VAL A 354 -40.68 8.09 -26.41
C VAL A 354 -39.80 6.85 -26.43
N LEU A 355 -38.49 7.03 -26.28
CA LEU A 355 -37.55 5.94 -26.09
C LEU A 355 -37.25 5.81 -24.60
N ILE A 356 -37.52 4.64 -24.03
CA ILE A 356 -37.10 4.30 -22.67
C ILE A 356 -35.98 3.27 -22.74
N THR A 357 -34.82 3.59 -22.19
CA THR A 357 -33.67 2.67 -22.16
C THR A 357 -32.91 2.81 -20.85
N GLU A 358 -31.78 2.12 -20.73
CA GLU A 358 -30.91 2.12 -19.56
C GLU A 358 -29.49 2.54 -19.96
N THR A 359 -28.64 2.82 -18.97
CA THR A 359 -27.29 3.36 -19.20
C THR A 359 -26.35 2.43 -19.97
N THR A 360 -26.65 1.14 -20.02
CA THR A 360 -25.91 0.12 -20.81
C THR A 360 -26.51 -0.09 -22.22
N ALA A 361 -27.70 0.47 -22.48
CA ALA A 361 -28.49 0.25 -23.68
C ALA A 361 -28.66 -1.23 -24.08
N GLU A 362 -28.72 -2.13 -23.09
CA GLU A 362 -29.01 -3.56 -23.33
C GLU A 362 -30.50 -3.80 -23.59
N ARG A 363 -31.36 -2.97 -23.00
CA ARG A 363 -32.81 -2.96 -23.22
C ARG A 363 -33.28 -1.59 -23.70
N ALA A 364 -34.28 -1.59 -24.58
CA ALA A 364 -34.94 -0.40 -25.10
C ALA A 364 -36.41 -0.72 -25.38
N ALA A 365 -37.29 0.25 -25.15
CA ALA A 365 -38.73 0.16 -25.41
C ALA A 365 -39.23 1.44 -26.09
#